data_AF-A0A848LZW5-F1
#
_entry.id   AF-A0A848LZW5-F1
#
_cell.length_a   1.000
_cell.length_b   1.000
_cell.length_c   1.000
_cell.angle_alpha   90.00
_cell.angle_beta   90.00
_cell.angle_gamma   90.00
#
_symmetry.space_group_name_H-M   'P 1'
#
loop_
_entity.id
_entity.type
_entity.pdbx_description
1 polymer ?
#
loop_
_entity_poly.entity_id
_entity_poly.type
_entity_poly.pdbx_seq_one_letter_code
_entity_poly.pdbx_strand_id
1 'polypeptide(L)'
;APTPAAGPPVAGFVQRVRDAIRASLREGPPQVGEVAQQLHVSLRTLQRRLAEHGTAFQDEVDAVRRELAFQYLKDPHLGVSEVAFLLGYSELSTFDRAFKRWTGLTPRVWREGLEGD
;
A
#
# COMPACT_ATOMS: atom_id res chain seq x y z
N ALA A 1 13.43 6.36 28.15
CA ALA A 1 13.03 7.07 26.91
C ALA A 1 13.80 6.45 25.76
N PRO A 2 13.17 5.80 24.77
CA PRO A 2 13.92 5.30 23.62
C PRO A 2 14.02 6.41 22.56
N THR A 3 15.26 6.70 22.20
CA THR A 3 15.70 7.55 21.09
C THR A 3 15.12 7.01 19.77
N PRO A 4 14.42 7.80 18.94
CA PRO A 4 14.10 7.36 17.59
C PRO A 4 15.37 7.45 16.73
N ALA A 5 15.81 6.27 16.28
CA ALA A 5 16.92 6.09 15.36
C ALA A 5 16.75 6.95 14.10
N ALA A 6 17.80 7.69 13.77
CA ALA A 6 17.98 8.32 12.47
C ALA A 6 17.99 7.22 11.37
N GLY A 7 16.98 7.23 10.50
CA GLY A 7 17.04 6.57 9.19
C GLY A 7 17.70 7.51 8.16
N PRO A 8 18.44 6.99 7.16
CA PRO A 8 19.26 7.81 6.27
C PRO A 8 18.41 8.75 5.39
N PRO A 9 18.92 9.93 5.00
CA PRO A 9 18.16 11.03 4.37
C PRO A 9 17.64 10.76 2.94
N VAL A 10 17.77 9.55 2.42
CA VAL A 10 17.19 9.09 1.15
C VAL A 10 15.90 8.27 1.31
N ALA A 11 15.62 7.76 2.52
CA ALA A 11 14.36 7.04 2.81
C ALA A 11 13.17 7.99 3.00
N GLY A 12 13.41 9.28 3.23
CA GLY A 12 12.37 10.24 3.64
C GLY A 12 11.41 10.67 2.53
N PHE A 13 11.76 10.57 1.24
CA PHE A 13 10.82 10.92 0.16
C PHE A 13 9.86 9.77 -0.15
N VAL A 14 10.40 8.57 -0.40
CA VAL A 14 9.58 7.37 -0.63
C VAL A 14 8.67 7.10 0.55
N GLN A 15 9.16 7.24 1.79
CA GLN A 15 8.33 7.06 2.98
C GLN A 15 7.19 8.09 3.07
N ARG A 16 7.43 9.35 2.68
CA ARG A 16 6.38 10.38 2.59
C ARG A 16 5.36 10.07 1.51
N VAL A 17 5.79 9.53 0.37
CA VAL A 17 4.88 9.04 -0.68
C VAL A 17 4.01 7.90 -0.15
N ARG A 18 4.60 6.93 0.56
CA ARG A 18 3.84 5.84 1.20
C ARG A 18 2.82 6.35 2.20
N ASP A 19 3.19 7.32 3.03
CA ASP A 19 2.30 7.90 4.03
C ASP A 19 1.10 8.62 3.38
N ALA A 20 1.36 9.42 2.35
CA ALA A 20 0.32 10.05 1.56
C ALA A 20 -0.59 9.03 0.84
N ILE A 21 -0.03 7.94 0.29
CA ILE A 21 -0.81 6.85 -0.30
C ILE A 21 -1.72 6.19 0.76
N ARG A 22 -1.21 5.93 1.97
CA ARG A 22 -2.01 5.35 3.08
C ARG A 22 -3.16 6.26 3.47
N ALA A 23 -2.94 7.57 3.50
CA ALA A 23 -3.99 8.55 3.77
C ALA A 23 -5.05 8.53 2.66
N SER A 24 -4.64 8.63 1.40
CA SER A 24 -5.55 8.59 0.25
C SER A 24 -6.36 7.30 0.15
N LEU A 25 -5.78 6.14 0.50
CA LEU A 25 -6.49 4.86 0.49
C LEU A 25 -7.74 4.83 1.40
N ARG A 26 -7.78 5.64 2.46
CA ARG A 26 -8.96 5.76 3.33
C ARG A 26 -10.10 6.52 2.66
N GLU A 27 -9.79 7.38 1.70
CA GLU A 27 -10.74 8.23 0.99
C GLU A 27 -11.12 7.63 -0.37
N GLY A 28 -10.24 6.83 -0.98
CA GLY A 28 -10.48 6.19 -2.26
C GLY A 28 -9.20 5.66 -2.94
N PRO A 29 -9.27 5.33 -4.25
CA PRO A 29 -8.11 4.86 -4.99
C PRO A 29 -7.04 5.97 -5.11
N PRO A 30 -5.78 5.72 -4.68
CA PRO A 30 -4.76 6.76 -4.63
C PRO A 30 -4.37 7.18 -6.05
N GLN A 31 -4.51 8.48 -6.34
CA GLN A 31 -4.08 9.06 -7.61
C GLN A 31 -2.72 9.73 -7.47
N VAL A 32 -1.87 9.52 -8.48
CA VAL A 32 -0.52 10.09 -8.51
C VAL A 32 -0.53 11.63 -8.48
N GLY A 33 -1.55 12.26 -9.06
CA GLY A 33 -1.73 13.72 -9.03
C GLY A 33 -2.03 14.23 -7.63
N GLU A 34 -2.94 13.57 -6.90
CA GLU A 34 -3.32 13.96 -5.54
C GLU A 34 -2.15 13.79 -4.57
N VAL A 35 -1.43 12.67 -4.65
CA VAL A 35 -0.24 12.45 -3.81
C VAL A 35 0.87 13.47 -4.13
N ALA A 36 1.05 13.84 -5.40
CA ALA A 36 2.00 14.89 -5.77
C ALA A 36 1.60 16.25 -5.16
N GLN A 37 0.31 16.59 -5.20
CA GLN A 37 -0.21 17.82 -4.59
C GLN A 37 -0.05 17.83 -3.06
N GLN A 38 -0.37 16.73 -2.37
CA GLN A 38 -0.16 16.61 -0.91
C GLN A 38 1.30 16.79 -0.52
N LEU A 39 2.23 16.35 -1.38
CA LEU A 39 3.66 16.49 -1.16
C LEU A 39 4.25 17.82 -1.67
N HIS A 40 3.41 18.74 -2.17
CA HIS A 40 3.80 20.03 -2.75
C HIS A 40 4.86 19.90 -3.86
N VAL A 41 4.75 18.85 -4.69
CA VAL A 41 5.63 18.62 -5.84
C VAL A 41 4.82 18.42 -7.12
N SER A 42 5.41 18.73 -8.27
CA SER A 42 4.81 18.38 -9.56
C SER A 42 4.86 16.87 -9.80
N LEU A 43 3.91 16.34 -10.58
CA LEU A 43 3.87 14.93 -11.00
C LEU A 43 5.22 14.45 -11.57
N ARG A 44 5.83 15.25 -12.44
CA ARG A 44 7.15 14.95 -13.05
C ARG A 44 8.25 14.82 -12.00
N THR A 45 8.25 15.67 -10.97
CA THR A 45 9.22 15.62 -9.88
C THR A 45 9.01 14.40 -9.00
N LEU A 46 7.75 14.05 -8.71
CA LEU A 46 7.41 12.84 -7.97
C LEU A 46 7.90 11.60 -8.70
N GLN A 47 7.54 11.45 -9.98
CA GLN A 47 7.96 10.30 -10.79
C GLN A 47 9.48 10.23 -10.95
N ARG A 48 10.14 11.37 -11.22
CA ARG A 48 11.60 11.41 -11.32
C ARG A 48 12.26 10.98 -10.01
N ARG A 49 11.84 11.52 -8.86
CA ARG A 49 12.42 11.17 -7.56
C ARG A 49 12.19 9.70 -7.23
N LEU A 50 10.98 9.17 -7.47
CA LEU A 50 10.71 7.74 -7.30
C LEU A 50 11.65 6.90 -8.18
N ALA A 51 11.82 7.28 -9.45
CA ALA A 51 12.73 6.59 -10.36
C ALA A 51 14.21 6.70 -9.93
N GLU A 52 14.65 7.83 -9.38
CA GLU A 52 15.99 7.99 -8.77
C GLU A 52 16.20 7.03 -7.58
N HIS A 53 15.11 6.62 -6.92
CA HIS A 53 15.11 5.60 -5.87
C HIS A 53 14.85 4.18 -6.40
N GLY A 54 14.78 3.98 -7.72
CA GLY A 54 14.55 2.67 -8.34
C GLY A 54 13.12 2.15 -8.20
N THR A 55 12.16 3.03 -7.88
CA THR A 55 10.75 2.67 -7.67
C THR A 55 9.84 3.52 -8.57
N ALA A 56 8.55 3.16 -8.61
CA ALA A 56 7.52 3.89 -9.33
C ALA A 56 6.30 4.09 -8.42
N PHE A 57 5.47 5.08 -8.72
CA PHE A 57 4.27 5.35 -7.91
C PHE A 57 3.38 4.12 -7.75
N GLN A 58 3.18 3.36 -8.82
CA GLN A 58 2.38 2.13 -8.76
C GLN A 58 3.03 1.04 -7.91
N ASP A 59 4.36 0.95 -7.90
CA ASP A 59 5.08 0.00 -7.04
C ASP A 59 4.91 0.36 -5.56
N GLU A 60 4.99 1.66 -5.24
CA GLU A 60 4.75 2.16 -3.88
C GLU A 60 3.29 1.98 -3.44
N VAL A 61 2.32 2.15 -4.35
CA VAL A 61 0.90 1.86 -4.08
C VAL A 61 0.70 0.37 -3.81
N ASP A 62 1.30 -0.49 -4.62
CA ASP A 62 1.25 -1.94 -4.48
C ASP A 62 1.86 -2.40 -3.15
N ALA A 63 3.03 -1.87 -2.80
CA ALA A 63 3.73 -2.15 -1.55
C ALA A 63 2.88 -1.78 -0.32
N VAL A 64 2.30 -0.57 -0.33
CA VAL A 64 1.41 -0.11 0.76
C VAL A 64 0.15 -0.97 0.85
N ARG A 65 -0.49 -1.25 -0.29
CA ARG A 65 -1.70 -2.09 -0.30
C ARG A 65 -1.42 -3.49 0.20
N ARG A 66 -0.29 -4.08 -0.20
CA ARG A 66 0.13 -5.41 0.24
C ARG A 66 0.35 -5.47 1.75
N GLU A 67 1.07 -4.49 2.30
CA GLU A 67 1.32 -4.40 3.74
C GLU A 67 0.02 -4.30 4.54
N LEU A 68 -0.88 -3.40 4.14
CA LEU A 68 -2.19 -3.25 4.76
C LEU A 68 -3.08 -4.49 4.58
N ALA A 69 -3.03 -5.13 3.40
CA ALA A 69 -3.76 -6.36 3.13
C ALA A 69 -3.38 -7.46 4.12
N PHE A 70 -2.08 -7.70 4.33
CA PHE A 70 -1.64 -8.68 5.32
C PHE A 70 -2.05 -8.32 6.74
N GLN A 71 -2.01 -7.04 7.10
CA GLN A 71 -2.44 -6.60 8.42
C GLN A 71 -3.94 -6.83 8.63
N TYR A 72 -4.78 -6.45 7.66
CA TYR A 72 -6.23 -6.61 7.75
C TYR A 72 -6.69 -8.06 7.57
N LEU A 73 -5.99 -8.87 6.79
CA LEU A 73 -6.35 -10.27 6.60
C LEU A 73 -6.14 -11.12 7.86
N LYS A 74 -5.21 -10.72 8.74
CA LYS A 74 -4.98 -11.32 10.05
C LYS A 74 -6.10 -11.02 11.06
N ASP A 75 -6.90 -9.98 10.82
CA ASP A 75 -8.03 -9.66 11.68
C ASP A 75 -9.23 -10.54 11.28
N PRO A 76 -9.67 -11.47 12.15
CA PRO A 76 -10.79 -12.36 11.85
C PRO A 76 -12.13 -11.59 11.78
N HIS A 77 -12.22 -10.38 12.32
CA HIS A 77 -13.42 -9.56 12.27
C HIS A 77 -13.62 -8.88 10.90
N LEU A 78 -12.58 -8.81 10.06
CA LEU A 78 -12.66 -8.22 8.73
C LEU A 78 -12.91 -9.29 7.65
N GLY A 79 -14.02 -9.16 6.92
CA GLY A 79 -14.28 -9.99 5.75
C GLY A 79 -13.31 -9.67 4.60
N VAL A 80 -12.94 -10.66 3.77
CA VAL A 80 -12.01 -10.44 2.64
C VAL A 80 -12.51 -9.35 1.67
N SER A 81 -13.83 -9.30 1.43
CA SER A 81 -14.46 -8.23 0.65
C SER A 81 -14.27 -6.86 1.29
N GLU A 82 -14.45 -6.75 2.62
CA GLU A 82 -14.24 -5.51 3.37
C GLU A 82 -12.79 -5.04 3.27
N VAL A 83 -11.84 -5.97 3.39
CA VAL A 83 -10.42 -5.67 3.18
C VAL A 83 -10.16 -5.11 1.79
N ALA A 84 -10.79 -5.67 0.74
CA ALA A 84 -10.66 -5.14 -0.61
C ALA A 84 -11.13 -3.68 -0.71
N PHE A 85 -12.30 -3.36 -0.12
CA PHE A 85 -12.83 -1.99 -0.10
C PHE A 85 -11.93 -1.03 0.69
N LEU A 86 -11.41 -1.44 1.85
CA LEU A 86 -10.49 -0.65 2.67
C LEU A 86 -9.14 -0.35 1.97
N LEU A 87 -8.78 -1.17 0.98
CA LEU A 87 -7.58 -0.98 0.15
C LEU A 87 -7.87 -0.19 -1.15
N GLY A 88 -9.08 0.36 -1.27
CA GLY A 88 -9.50 1.16 -2.41
C GLY A 88 -9.70 0.34 -3.69
N TYR A 89 -10.05 -0.95 -3.58
CA TYR A 89 -10.52 -1.74 -4.71
C TYR A 89 -12.04 -1.63 -4.81
N SER A 90 -12.55 -1.37 -6.02
CA SER A 90 -13.99 -1.35 -6.27
C SER A 90 -14.62 -2.75 -6.29
N GLU A 91 -13.81 -3.79 -6.51
CA GLU A 91 -14.27 -5.17 -6.62
C GLU A 91 -13.28 -6.14 -5.98
N LEU A 92 -13.81 -7.15 -5.29
CA LEU A 92 -13.02 -8.24 -4.70
C LEU A 92 -12.17 -8.97 -5.75
N SER A 93 -12.70 -9.19 -6.96
CA SER A 93 -11.98 -9.85 -8.05
C SER A 93 -10.67 -9.14 -8.43
N THR A 94 -10.65 -7.80 -8.35
CA THR A 94 -9.46 -7.00 -8.63
C THR A 94 -8.43 -7.12 -7.52
N PHE A 95 -8.89 -7.13 -6.26
CA PHE A 95 -8.03 -7.41 -5.10
C PHE A 95 -7.45 -8.83 -5.15
N ASP A 96 -8.27 -9.84 -5.46
CA ASP A 96 -7.84 -11.24 -5.53
C ASP A 96 -6.69 -11.44 -6.53
N ARG A 97 -6.81 -10.86 -7.74
CA ARG A 97 -5.76 -10.89 -8.76
C ARG A 97 -4.49 -10.18 -8.30
N ALA A 98 -4.61 -9.03 -7.64
CA ALA A 98 -3.48 -8.30 -7.12
C ALA A 98 -2.78 -9.09 -6.00
N PHE A 99 -3.53 -9.55 -5.01
CA PHE A 99 -3.03 -10.34 -3.89
C PHE A 99 -2.38 -11.65 -4.34
N LYS A 100 -2.95 -12.31 -5.35
CA LYS A 100 -2.37 -13.51 -5.95
C LYS A 100 -1.09 -13.21 -6.72
N ARG A 101 -1.01 -12.08 -7.42
CA ARG A 101 0.25 -11.63 -8.06
C ARG A 101 1.36 -11.42 -7.03
N TRP A 102 0.99 -11.01 -5.82
CA TRP A 102 1.93 -10.69 -4.74
C TRP A 102 2.42 -11.91 -3.97
N THR A 103 1.50 -12.82 -3.67
CA THR A 103 1.69 -13.90 -2.70
C THR A 103 1.65 -15.28 -3.34
N GLY A 104 1.18 -15.39 -4.58
CA GLY A 104 0.86 -16.65 -5.26
C GLY A 104 -0.47 -17.27 -4.86
N LEU A 105 -1.11 -16.78 -3.79
CA LEU A 105 -2.32 -17.35 -3.19
C LEU A 105 -3.49 -16.35 -3.24
N THR A 106 -4.72 -16.84 -3.12
CA THR A 106 -5.87 -15.95 -2.88
C THR A 106 -5.88 -15.51 -1.41
N PRO A 107 -6.40 -14.31 -1.10
CA PRO A 107 -6.48 -13.81 0.28
C PRO A 107 -7.26 -14.74 1.21
N ARG A 108 -8.26 -15.46 0.69
CA ARG A 108 -9.03 -16.46 1.44
C ARG A 108 -8.17 -17.68 1.81
N VAL A 109 -7.46 -18.26 0.84
CA VAL A 109 -6.55 -19.40 1.08
C VAL A 109 -5.42 -18.99 2.03
N TRP A 110 -4.89 -17.78 1.88
CA TRP A 110 -3.85 -17.27 2.78
C TRP A 110 -4.36 -17.15 4.22
N ARG A 111 -5.62 -16.72 4.43
CA ARG A 111 -6.25 -16.65 5.75
C ARG A 111 -6.52 -18.03 6.34
N GLU A 112 -7.06 -18.96 5.55
CA GLU A 112 -7.31 -20.33 6.03
C GLU A 112 -6.01 -21.01 6.50
N GLY A 113 -4.88 -20.70 5.86
CA GLY A 113 -3.56 -21.15 6.30
C GLY A 113 -3.07 -20.55 7.63
N LEU A 114 -3.62 -19.41 8.08
CA LEU A 114 -3.32 -18.84 9.39
C LEU A 114 -4.13 -19.49 10.52
N GLU A 115 -5.33 -20.00 10.23
CA GLU A 115 -6.23 -20.59 11.22
C GLU A 115 -5.89 -22.07 11.52
N GLY A 116 -4.90 -22.64 10.83
CA GLY A 116 -4.53 -24.05 10.88
C GLY A 116 -3.23 -24.40 11.63
N ASP A 117 -2.67 -23.51 12.45
CA ASP A 117 -1.48 -23.76 13.31
C ASP A 117 -1.83 -23.83 14.80
#